data_AF-A0A4Z0AAH2-F1
#
_entry.id   AF-A0A4Z0AAH2-F1
#
_cell.length_a   1.000
_cell.length_b   1.000
_cell.length_c   1.000
_cell.angle_alpha   90.00
_cell.angle_beta   90.00
_cell.angle_gamma   90.00
#
_symmetry.space_group_name_H-M   'P 1'
#
loop_
_entity.id
_entity.type
_entity.pdbx_description
1 polymer ?
#
loop_
_entity_poly.entity_id
_entity_poly.type
_entity_poly.pdbx_seq_one_letter_code
_entity_poly.pdbx_strand_id
1 'polypeptide(L)'
;NWLTTVVDSLVIKDAYKDEAYRGAVAYIAQCLMDFLTDRNIPAMNENAISNILVDVDFLEDQFRGAGRSHLLSVFGELRSVSPLPFPPSQNLMWHMMQTTSIVLSDTVSEYLVPANRQTSYGDVRPKRLQALLEKLAKYGASCRDAPAREKGEKRRKEADAVGRLFPGESR
;
A
#
# COMPACT_ATOMS: atom_id res chain seq x y z
N ASN A 1 18.26 -3.79 9.61
CA ASN A 1 19.36 -4.38 10.40
C ASN A 1 18.92 -5.38 11.46
N TRP A 2 17.95 -5.10 12.35
CA TRP A 2 17.56 -6.10 13.36
C TRP A 2 17.10 -7.44 12.77
N LEU A 3 16.20 -7.41 11.77
CA LEU A 3 15.65 -8.61 11.15
C LEU A 3 16.73 -9.49 10.51
N THR A 4 17.65 -8.87 9.75
CA THR A 4 18.76 -9.58 9.12
C THR A 4 19.70 -10.17 10.15
N THR A 5 20.09 -9.40 11.17
CA THR A 5 20.95 -9.88 12.25
C THR A 5 20.33 -11.04 13.03
N VAL A 6 19.06 -10.94 13.42
CA VAL A 6 18.40 -11.97 14.24
C VAL A 6 18.19 -13.24 13.46
N VAL A 7 17.61 -13.17 12.25
CA VAL A 7 17.31 -14.38 11.46
C VAL A 7 18.60 -15.05 10.98
N ASP A 8 19.66 -14.28 10.68
CA ASP A 8 20.94 -14.85 10.24
C ASP A 8 21.70 -15.52 11.37
N SER A 9 21.53 -15.03 12.60
CA SER A 9 22.10 -15.65 13.81
C SER A 9 21.48 -17.00 14.17
N LEU A 10 20.31 -17.35 13.63
CA LEU A 10 19.67 -18.63 13.89
C LEU A 10 20.48 -19.77 13.29
N VAL A 11 20.81 -20.78 14.08
CA VAL A 11 21.48 -22.01 13.62
C VAL A 11 20.42 -23.01 13.13
N ILE A 12 19.69 -22.62 12.08
CA ILE A 12 18.66 -23.44 11.43
C ILE A 12 18.95 -23.53 9.92
N LYS A 13 18.32 -24.49 9.23
CA LYS A 13 18.45 -24.63 7.78
C LYS A 13 17.97 -23.37 7.06
N ASP A 14 18.65 -22.99 5.99
CA ASP A 14 18.35 -21.77 5.22
C ASP A 14 16.90 -21.73 4.71
N ALA A 15 16.32 -22.88 4.35
CA ALA A 15 14.91 -22.96 3.96
C ALA A 15 13.94 -22.46 5.04
N TYR A 16 14.26 -22.65 6.32
CA TYR A 16 13.45 -22.13 7.42
C TYR A 16 13.73 -20.65 7.71
N LYS A 17 14.94 -20.16 7.40
CA LYS A 17 15.25 -18.73 7.45
C LYS A 17 14.46 -17.97 6.39
N ASP A 18 14.39 -18.52 5.18
CA ASP A 18 13.63 -17.94 4.08
C ASP A 18 12.13 -17.86 4.40
N GLU A 19 11.56 -18.92 4.99
CA GLU A 19 10.16 -18.90 5.44
C GLU A 19 9.94 -17.87 6.57
N ALA A 20 10.87 -17.78 7.52
CA ALA A 20 10.81 -16.77 8.57
C ALA A 20 10.88 -15.33 8.02
N TYR A 21 11.74 -15.08 7.03
CA TYR A 21 11.80 -13.80 6.35
C TYR A 21 10.52 -13.50 5.57
N ARG A 22 9.97 -14.48 4.84
CA ARG A 22 8.71 -14.34 4.11
C ARG A 22 7.56 -13.97 5.05
N GLY A 23 7.45 -14.67 6.18
CA GLY A 23 6.47 -14.35 7.21
C GLY A 23 6.66 -12.96 7.81
N ALA A 24 7.90 -12.56 8.11
CA ALA A 24 8.21 -11.23 8.64
C ALA A 24 7.87 -10.11 7.64
N VAL A 25 8.21 -10.29 6.35
CA VAL A 25 7.90 -9.34 5.28
C VAL A 25 6.39 -9.22 5.08
N ALA A 26 5.67 -10.34 5.05
CA ALA A 26 4.21 -10.34 4.93
C ALA A 26 3.55 -9.61 6.11
N TYR A 27 4.06 -9.82 7.32
CA TYR A 27 3.59 -9.12 8.52
C TYR A 27 3.86 -7.60 8.45
N ILE A 28 5.06 -7.20 8.01
CA ILE A 28 5.40 -5.78 7.82
C ILE A 28 4.48 -5.15 6.76
N ALA A 29 4.28 -5.81 5.62
CA ALA A 29 3.39 -5.33 4.56
C ALA A 29 1.95 -5.17 5.07
N GLN A 30 1.46 -6.11 5.88
CA GLN A 30 0.16 -6.01 6.52
C GLN A 30 0.10 -4.81 7.48
N CYS A 31 1.11 -4.61 8.33
CA CYS A 31 1.17 -3.47 9.25
C CYS A 31 1.16 -2.11 8.50
N LEU A 32 1.92 -1.99 7.41
CA LEU A 32 1.95 -0.78 6.59
C LEU A 32 0.60 -0.55 5.89
N MET A 33 -0.04 -1.61 5.39
CA MET A 33 -1.38 -1.54 4.81
C MET A 33 -2.43 -1.10 5.84
N ASP A 34 -2.36 -1.61 7.05
CA ASP A 34 -3.22 -1.21 8.16
C ASP A 34 -2.96 0.25 8.55
N PHE A 35 -1.69 0.68 8.57
CA PHE A 35 -1.35 2.09 8.79
C PHE A 35 -2.05 3.01 7.77
N LEU A 36 -2.07 2.61 6.50
CA LEU A 36 -2.72 3.37 5.42
C LEU A 36 -4.25 3.29 5.44
N THR A 37 -4.85 2.18 5.85
CA THR A 37 -6.30 1.95 5.64
C THR A 37 -7.14 1.65 6.87
N ASP A 38 -6.54 1.30 8.00
CA ASP A 38 -7.24 1.00 9.24
C ASP A 38 -7.69 2.27 9.97
N ARG A 39 -8.77 2.18 10.75
CA ARG A 39 -9.38 3.30 11.47
C ARG A 39 -8.56 3.78 12.67
N ASN A 40 -7.60 2.97 13.13
CA ASN A 40 -6.72 3.29 14.25
C ASN A 40 -5.91 4.57 14.02
N ILE A 41 -5.63 4.92 12.76
CA ILE A 41 -4.95 6.16 12.40
C ILE A 41 -5.95 7.08 11.73
N PRO A 42 -6.49 8.08 12.46
CA PRO A 42 -7.66 8.81 12.01
C PRO A 42 -7.36 9.81 10.89
N ALA A 43 -6.12 10.29 10.78
CA ALA A 43 -5.72 11.29 9.79
C ALA A 43 -4.26 11.07 9.37
N MET A 44 -3.96 11.36 8.10
CA MET A 44 -2.63 11.21 7.52
C MET A 44 -2.44 12.23 6.40
N ASN A 45 -1.20 12.70 6.20
CA ASN A 45 -0.86 13.59 5.10
C ASN A 45 -0.10 12.85 3.98
N GLU A 46 0.01 13.48 2.81
CA GLU A 46 0.70 12.87 1.66
C GLU A 46 2.18 12.62 1.94
N ASN A 47 2.83 13.48 2.74
CA ASN A 47 4.23 13.29 3.13
C ASN A 47 4.43 12.00 3.92
N ALA A 48 3.49 11.63 4.80
CA ALA A 48 3.54 10.38 5.54
C ALA A 48 3.39 9.18 4.59
N ILE A 49 2.53 9.28 3.57
CA ILE A 49 2.42 8.25 2.52
C ILE A 49 3.74 8.12 1.76
N SER A 50 4.34 9.24 1.34
CA SER A 50 5.63 9.24 0.65
C SER A 50 6.74 8.64 1.51
N ASN A 51 6.79 8.95 2.80
CA ASN A 51 7.78 8.37 3.72
C ASN A 51 7.61 6.85 3.86
N ILE A 52 6.37 6.36 3.92
CA ILE A 52 6.10 4.91 3.92
C ILE A 52 6.62 4.25 2.65
N LEU A 53 6.45 4.89 1.48
CA LEU A 53 6.98 4.36 0.23
C LEU A 53 8.52 4.34 0.23
N VAL A 54 9.16 5.37 0.77
CA VAL A 54 10.63 5.39 0.96
C VAL A 54 11.09 4.25 1.88
N ASP A 55 10.36 3.97 2.96
CA ASP A 55 10.66 2.86 3.86
C ASP A 55 10.51 1.50 3.16
N VAL A 56 9.52 1.36 2.28
CA VAL A 56 9.33 0.14 1.45
C VAL A 56 10.49 -0.03 0.48
N ASP A 57 10.86 1.02 -0.27
CA ASP A 57 11.99 1.00 -1.20
C ASP A 57 13.29 0.64 -0.45
N PHE A 58 13.48 1.22 0.74
CA PHE A 58 14.60 0.88 1.61
C PHE A 58 14.60 -0.60 2.01
N LEU A 59 13.45 -1.16 2.42
CA LEU A 59 13.34 -2.57 2.76
C LEU A 59 13.70 -3.47 1.57
N GLU A 60 13.22 -3.14 0.37
CA GLU A 60 13.57 -3.87 -0.86
C GLU A 60 15.08 -3.84 -1.12
N ASP A 61 15.71 -2.68 -1.00
CA ASP A 61 17.16 -2.53 -1.18
C ASP A 61 17.96 -3.31 -0.13
N GLN A 62 17.49 -3.34 1.12
CA GLN A 62 18.13 -4.14 2.17
C GLN A 62 18.06 -5.64 1.89
N PHE A 63 16.92 -6.17 1.44
CA PHE A 63 16.80 -7.58 1.08
C PHE A 63 17.61 -7.94 -0.17
N ARG A 64 17.71 -7.00 -1.13
CA ARG A 64 18.58 -7.13 -2.31
C ARG A 64 20.05 -7.20 -1.91
N GLY A 65 20.50 -6.28 -1.06
CA GLY A 65 21.88 -6.21 -0.58
C GLY A 65 22.29 -7.41 0.27
N ALA A 66 21.34 -8.00 1.01
CA ALA A 66 21.57 -9.21 1.79
C ALA A 66 21.67 -10.51 0.95
N GLY A 67 21.64 -10.42 -0.38
CA GLY A 67 21.71 -11.58 -1.27
C GLY A 67 20.46 -12.46 -1.27
N ARG A 68 19.34 -11.97 -0.70
CA ARG A 68 18.06 -12.69 -0.62
C ARG A 68 17.04 -12.13 -1.58
N SER A 69 17.47 -11.92 -2.82
CA SER A 69 16.63 -11.41 -3.90
C SER A 69 15.48 -12.36 -4.27
N HIS A 70 15.54 -13.65 -3.91
CA HIS A 70 14.40 -14.56 -4.05
C HIS A 70 13.27 -14.25 -3.06
N LEU A 71 13.57 -13.65 -1.90
CA LEU A 71 12.54 -13.09 -1.01
C LEU A 71 11.93 -11.82 -1.58
N LEU A 72 12.67 -11.12 -2.46
CA LEU A 72 12.10 -10.12 -3.34
C LEU A 72 11.12 -10.71 -4.34
N SER A 73 10.89 -12.02 -4.46
CA SER A 73 9.72 -12.52 -5.22
C SER A 73 8.39 -12.21 -4.52
N VAL A 74 8.41 -12.07 -3.18
CA VAL A 74 7.29 -11.52 -2.40
C VAL A 74 7.08 -10.04 -2.73
N PHE A 75 8.17 -9.34 -3.04
CA PHE A 75 8.14 -7.96 -3.52
C PHE A 75 7.97 -7.87 -5.06
N GLY A 76 8.28 -8.91 -5.83
CA GLY A 76 8.66 -8.85 -7.25
C GLY A 76 7.52 -9.08 -8.23
N GLU A 77 6.36 -9.51 -7.73
CA GLU A 77 5.10 -9.37 -8.47
C GLU A 77 4.78 -7.89 -8.80
N LEU A 78 5.52 -6.93 -8.23
CA LEU A 78 5.41 -5.49 -8.53
C LEU A 78 5.90 -5.03 -9.91
N ARG A 79 6.71 -5.80 -10.66
CA ARG A 79 7.36 -5.27 -11.87
C ARG A 79 7.31 -6.11 -13.15
N SER A 80 6.80 -7.33 -13.16
CA SER A 80 6.81 -8.15 -14.38
C SER A 80 5.52 -8.90 -14.64
N VAL A 81 4.87 -8.52 -15.74
CA VAL A 81 3.98 -9.35 -16.54
C VAL A 81 4.76 -10.62 -16.97
N SER A 82 4.69 -11.71 -16.20
CA SER A 82 5.02 -13.07 -16.66
C SER A 82 4.59 -14.13 -15.62
N PRO A 83 4.21 -15.35 -16.02
CA PRO A 83 3.29 -16.20 -15.26
C PRO A 83 3.98 -17.15 -14.27
N LEU A 84 3.22 -17.52 -13.23
CA LEU A 84 3.38 -18.57 -12.20
C LEU A 84 3.75 -18.06 -10.79
N PRO A 85 3.30 -18.72 -9.69
CA PRO A 85 2.09 -19.51 -9.47
C PRO A 85 1.13 -18.84 -8.46
N PHE A 86 1.29 -17.54 -8.19
CA PHE A 86 0.39 -16.77 -7.33
C PHE A 86 -0.19 -15.59 -8.12
N PRO A 87 -1.50 -15.33 -8.01
CA PRO A 87 -2.10 -14.22 -8.73
C PRO A 87 -1.65 -12.89 -8.11
N PRO A 88 -1.26 -11.88 -8.91
CA PRO A 88 -0.84 -10.55 -8.44
C PRO A 88 -1.87 -9.85 -7.53
N SER A 89 -3.13 -10.31 -7.57
CA SER A 89 -4.24 -9.87 -6.74
C SER A 89 -4.15 -10.24 -5.24
N GLN A 90 -3.10 -10.96 -4.81
CA GLN A 90 -2.86 -11.32 -3.41
C GLN A 90 -1.67 -10.59 -2.78
N ASN A 91 -0.87 -9.84 -3.55
CA ASN A 91 0.30 -9.16 -3.00
C ASN A 91 -0.05 -7.81 -2.39
N LEU A 92 -0.16 -7.79 -1.07
CA LEU A 92 -0.53 -6.60 -0.26
C LEU A 92 0.30 -5.35 -0.60
N MET A 93 1.58 -5.51 -0.91
CA MET A 93 2.46 -4.39 -1.25
C MET A 93 2.10 -3.75 -2.60
N TRP A 94 1.81 -4.55 -3.61
CA TRP A 94 1.43 -4.02 -4.92
C TRP A 94 0.11 -3.26 -4.88
N HIS A 95 -0.86 -3.80 -4.13
CA HIS A 95 -2.13 -3.12 -3.88
C HIS A 95 -1.90 -1.79 -3.14
N MET A 96 -0.95 -1.75 -2.21
CA MET A 96 -0.57 -0.54 -1.49
C MET A 96 0.04 0.51 -2.42
N MET A 97 0.98 0.12 -3.29
CA MET A 97 1.64 1.01 -4.24
C MET A 97 0.66 1.56 -5.29
N GLN A 98 -0.25 0.74 -5.81
CA GLN A 98 -1.24 1.21 -6.77
C GLN A 98 -2.28 2.15 -6.12
N THR A 99 -2.72 1.84 -4.89
CA THR A 99 -3.65 2.70 -4.13
C THR A 99 -3.02 4.05 -3.80
N THR A 100 -1.76 4.06 -3.36
CA THR A 100 -1.04 5.30 -3.01
C THR A 100 -0.68 6.10 -4.27
N SER A 101 -0.34 5.45 -5.39
CA SER A 101 -0.08 6.11 -6.66
C SER A 101 -1.29 6.89 -7.20
N ILE A 102 -2.50 6.33 -7.12
CA ILE A 102 -3.74 7.03 -7.51
C ILE A 102 -3.90 8.34 -6.74
N VAL A 103 -3.62 8.29 -5.43
CA VAL A 103 -3.75 9.45 -4.56
C VAL A 103 -2.65 10.47 -4.83
N LEU A 104 -1.39 10.06 -4.83
CA LEU A 104 -0.24 10.96 -5.00
C LEU A 104 -0.18 11.59 -6.40
N SER A 105 -0.67 10.88 -7.42
CA SER A 105 -0.72 11.37 -8.81
C SER A 105 -2.01 12.10 -9.16
N ASP A 106 -2.94 12.26 -8.20
CA ASP A 106 -4.23 12.94 -8.39
C ASP A 106 -5.13 12.30 -9.48
N THR A 107 -4.98 11.01 -9.75
CA THR A 107 -5.69 10.28 -10.81
C THR A 107 -6.96 9.57 -10.32
N VAL A 108 -7.53 9.99 -9.18
CA VAL A 108 -8.77 9.41 -8.65
C VAL A 108 -9.92 9.52 -9.65
N SER A 109 -10.00 10.64 -10.39
CA SER A 109 -11.00 10.84 -11.45
C SER A 109 -10.91 9.78 -12.55
N GLU A 110 -9.69 9.35 -12.92
CA GLU A 110 -9.47 8.28 -13.88
C GLU A 110 -9.91 6.92 -13.32
N TYR A 111 -9.65 6.67 -12.03
CA TYR A 111 -10.11 5.44 -11.35
C TYR A 111 -11.64 5.33 -11.30
N LEU A 112 -12.36 6.45 -11.23
CA LEU A 112 -13.82 6.45 -11.25
C LEU A 112 -14.38 5.98 -12.60
N VAL A 113 -13.63 6.11 -13.70
CA VAL A 113 -14.03 5.63 -15.03
C VAL A 113 -14.01 4.10 -15.08
N PRO A 114 -15.14 3.42 -15.32
CA PRO A 114 -15.20 1.95 -15.28
C PRO A 114 -14.22 1.24 -16.22
N ALA A 115 -14.01 1.77 -17.42
CA ALA A 115 -13.08 1.21 -18.40
C ALA A 115 -11.62 1.26 -17.90
N ASN A 116 -11.18 2.41 -17.38
CA ASN A 116 -9.84 2.58 -16.83
C ASN A 116 -9.65 1.75 -15.56
N ARG A 117 -10.70 1.64 -14.73
CA ARG A 117 -10.64 0.82 -13.52
C ARG A 117 -10.38 -0.65 -13.83
N GLN A 118 -11.10 -1.21 -14.80
CA GLN A 118 -10.91 -2.62 -15.19
C GLN A 118 -9.58 -2.86 -15.91
N THR A 119 -9.08 -1.87 -16.65
CA THR A 119 -7.89 -2.03 -17.51
C THR A 119 -6.58 -1.72 -16.78
N SER A 120 -6.58 -0.69 -15.93
CA SER A 120 -5.37 -0.10 -15.35
C SER A 120 -5.32 -0.18 -13.82
N TYR A 121 -6.45 -0.41 -13.15
CA TYR A 121 -6.56 -0.38 -11.69
C TYR A 121 -7.32 -1.59 -11.13
N GLY A 122 -7.26 -2.73 -11.82
CA GLY A 122 -8.08 -3.92 -11.54
C GLY A 122 -7.87 -4.50 -10.14
N ASP A 123 -6.73 -4.21 -9.52
CA ASP A 123 -6.32 -4.79 -8.24
C ASP A 123 -6.43 -3.80 -7.08
N VAL A 124 -6.74 -2.52 -7.36
CA VAL A 124 -7.05 -1.55 -6.32
C VAL A 124 -8.37 -1.92 -5.67
N ARG A 125 -8.32 -2.23 -4.38
CA ARG A 125 -9.53 -2.46 -3.59
C ARG A 125 -10.19 -1.10 -3.27
N PRO A 126 -11.43 -0.87 -3.74
CA PRO A 126 -12.13 0.41 -3.58
C PRO A 126 -12.27 0.82 -2.12
N LYS A 127 -12.58 -0.13 -1.22
CA LYS A 127 -12.70 0.10 0.23
C LYS A 127 -11.40 0.63 0.86
N ARG A 128 -10.25 0.15 0.38
CA ARG A 128 -8.92 0.60 0.84
C ARG A 128 -8.61 2.00 0.32
N LEU A 129 -8.91 2.26 -0.96
CA LEU A 129 -8.75 3.58 -1.55
C LEU A 129 -9.63 4.64 -0.86
N GLN A 130 -10.91 4.30 -0.60
CA GLN A 130 -11.83 5.17 0.15
C GLN A 130 -11.26 5.50 1.54
N ALA A 131 -10.84 4.49 2.31
CA ALA A 131 -10.31 4.70 3.66
C ALA A 131 -9.07 5.62 3.67
N LEU A 132 -8.18 5.47 2.69
CA LEU A 132 -7.02 6.34 2.53
C LEU A 132 -7.42 7.80 2.21
N LEU A 133 -8.36 8.00 1.29
CA LEU A 133 -8.89 9.32 0.92
C LEU A 133 -9.60 10.00 2.11
N GLU A 134 -10.34 9.24 2.93
CA GLU A 134 -10.97 9.76 4.15
C GLU A 134 -9.96 10.26 5.17
N LYS A 135 -8.82 9.57 5.34
CA LYS A 135 -7.73 10.01 6.24
C LYS A 135 -7.09 11.30 5.76
N LEU A 136 -6.87 11.44 4.46
CA LEU A 136 -6.32 12.64 3.84
C LEU A 136 -7.30 13.81 3.93
N ALA A 137 -8.59 13.55 3.74
CA ALA A 137 -9.65 14.52 3.94
C ALA A 137 -9.69 15.03 5.40
N LYS A 138 -9.63 14.12 6.38
CA LYS A 138 -9.58 14.47 7.81
C LYS A 138 -8.34 15.29 8.16
N TYR A 139 -7.17 14.94 7.62
CA TYR A 139 -5.96 15.74 7.79
C TYR A 139 -6.14 17.15 7.22
N GLY A 140 -6.58 17.27 5.97
CA GLY A 140 -6.80 18.56 5.32
C GLY A 140 -7.84 19.43 6.05
N ALA A 141 -8.88 18.83 6.62
CA ALA A 141 -9.86 19.54 7.44
C ALA A 141 -9.31 20.05 8.78
N SER A 142 -8.31 19.36 9.34
CA SER A 142 -7.64 19.76 10.58
C SER A 142 -6.60 20.88 10.38
N CYS A 143 -6.18 21.10 9.13
CA CYS A 143 -5.23 22.14 8.75
C CYS A 143 -5.86 23.54 8.82
N ARG A 144 -5.06 24.54 9.21
CA ARG A 144 -5.49 25.94 9.32
C ARG A 144 -5.37 26.71 8.00
N ASP A 145 -4.54 26.21 7.10
CA ASP A 145 -4.25 26.78 5.79
C ASP A 145 -5.34 26.47 4.77
N ALA A 146 -5.76 27.50 4.03
CA ALA A 146 -6.84 27.40 3.05
C ALA A 146 -6.55 26.37 1.92
N PRO A 147 -5.33 26.28 1.36
CA PRO A 147 -5.02 25.29 0.33
C PRO A 147 -5.14 23.84 0.82
N ALA A 148 -4.66 23.52 2.03
CA ALA A 148 -4.81 22.16 2.57
C ALA A 148 -6.27 21.81 2.89
N ARG A 149 -7.07 22.78 3.32
CA ARG A 149 -8.51 22.60 3.50
C ARG A 149 -9.25 22.32 2.20
N GLU A 150 -8.98 23.10 1.15
CA GLU A 150 -9.58 22.86 -0.17
C GLU A 150 -9.18 21.49 -0.72
N LYS A 151 -7.91 21.11 -0.56
CA LYS A 151 -7.43 19.78 -0.92
C LYS A 151 -8.12 18.69 -0.11
N GLY A 152 -8.30 18.87 1.20
CA GLY A 152 -9.05 17.96 2.07
C GLY A 152 -10.52 17.79 1.64
N GLU A 153 -11.18 18.89 1.28
CA GLU A 153 -12.55 18.89 0.76
C GLU A 153 -12.66 18.16 -0.59
N LYS A 154 -11.67 18.32 -1.46
CA LYS A 154 -11.55 17.55 -2.70
C LYS A 154 -11.42 16.05 -2.40
N ARG A 155 -10.49 15.66 -1.51
CA ARG A 155 -10.30 14.25 -1.11
C ARG A 155 -11.56 13.65 -0.47
N ARG A 156 -12.34 14.45 0.26
CA ARG A 156 -13.62 14.02 0.83
C ARG A 156 -14.63 13.67 -0.27
N LYS A 157 -14.78 14.54 -1.28
CA LYS A 157 -15.68 14.28 -2.42
C LYS A 157 -15.24 13.06 -3.23
N GLU A 158 -13.94 12.89 -3.39
CA GLU A 158 -13.35 11.70 -4.02
C GLU A 158 -13.67 10.42 -3.22
N ALA A 159 -13.51 10.45 -1.89
CA ALA A 159 -13.86 9.33 -1.03
C ALA A 159 -15.35 8.95 -1.16
N ASP A 160 -16.25 9.94 -1.14
CA ASP A 160 -17.68 9.72 -1.32
C ASP A 160 -18.00 9.09 -2.70
N ALA A 161 -17.31 9.55 -3.75
CA ALA A 161 -17.47 9.01 -5.09
C ALA A 161 -16.98 7.57 -5.21
N VAL A 162 -15.83 7.24 -4.60
CA VAL A 162 -15.30 5.87 -4.55
C VAL A 162 -16.20 4.96 -3.72
N GLY A 163 -16.74 5.43 -2.59
CA GLY A 163 -17.65 4.65 -1.74
C GLY A 163 -18.97 4.29 -2.43
N ARG A 164 -19.47 5.14 -3.33
CA ARG A 164 -20.67 4.86 -4.14
C ARG A 164 -20.47 3.74 -5.16
N LEU A 165 -19.23 3.40 -5.50
CA LEU A 165 -18.96 2.27 -6.41
C LEU A 165 -19.31 0.92 -5.75
N PHE A 166 -19.40 0.85 -4.41
CA PHE A 166 -19.62 -0.40 -3.65
C PHE A 166 -20.58 -0.22 -2.46
N PRO A 167 -21.89 0.01 -2.70
CA PRO A 167 -22.86 0.26 -1.63
C PRO A 167 -23.10 -0.92 -0.66
N GLY A 168 -22.49 -2.10 -0.89
CA GLY A 168 -22.79 -3.35 -0.17
C GLY A 168 -21.81 -3.80 0.93
N GLU A 169 -20.61 -3.21 1.05
CA GLU A 169 -19.56 -3.67 2.00
C GLU A 169 -19.46 -2.84 3.30
N SER A 170 -20.49 -2.03 3.58
CA SER A 170 -20.62 -1.24 4.82
C SER A 170 -21.25 -2.02 5.98
N ARG A 171 -21.20 -3.36 5.97
CA ARG A 171 -21.53 -4.21 7.11
C ARG A 171 -20.32 -5.02 7.54
#